data_AF-A0A847P376-F1
#
_entry.id   AF-A0A847P376-F1
#
_cell.length_a   1.000
_cell.length_b   1.000
_cell.length_c   1.000
_cell.angle_alpha   90.00
_cell.angle_beta   90.00
_cell.angle_gamma   90.00
#
_symmetry.space_group_name_H-M   'P 1'
#
loop_
_entity.id
_entity.type
_entity.pdbx_description
1 polymer ?
#
loop_
_entity_poly.entity_id
_entity_poly.type
_entity_poly.pdbx_seq_one_letter_code
_entity_poly.pdbx_strand_id
1 'polypeptide(L)'
;MNELSSLESIAAHLEALEETIISRLLERAQFCENLRVYQPGQSGFSGESDRCLFDIRLRYQEEIDSKFGRFCVPEERPFNKDLPVTHRQVLFSKMDVAIDDYEKVNLTDAIRSSYFELIPILCRPGDDGQYGSTVEYDVSAVQAISRRIHFGSMYIAERKYRENPAVFRKLAECNDTQGILERITRKSVEDLIITRIRGKTYSTQACINRLIRHFVDPEIIVNFYQNTIIPLTKKGEILYILNRLKD
;
A
#
# COMPACT_ATOMS: atom_id res chain seq x y z
N MET A 1 7.90 24.51 -6.99
CA MET A 1 9.02 24.16 -6.11
C MET A 1 8.92 22.67 -5.88
N ASN A 2 9.84 21.85 -6.39
CA ASN A 2 9.72 20.39 -6.34
C ASN A 2 10.01 19.93 -4.91
N GLU A 3 8.98 19.73 -4.08
CA GLU A 3 9.10 19.40 -2.65
C GLU A 3 9.69 18.00 -2.38
N LEU A 4 9.85 17.15 -3.41
CA LEU A 4 10.34 15.77 -3.31
C LEU A 4 11.83 15.58 -3.60
N SER A 5 12.66 16.63 -3.50
CA SER A 5 14.06 16.57 -3.97
C SER A 5 15.06 15.89 -3.01
N SER A 6 14.69 15.67 -1.74
CA SER A 6 15.61 15.14 -0.72
C SER A 6 15.12 13.83 -0.10
N LEU A 7 16.06 12.98 0.35
CA LEU A 7 15.74 11.76 1.09
C LEU A 7 14.92 12.05 2.35
N GLU A 8 15.18 13.18 3.00
CA GLU A 8 14.45 13.62 4.19
C GLU A 8 12.98 13.88 3.88
N SER A 9 12.67 14.55 2.75
CA SER A 9 11.29 14.81 2.34
C SER A 9 10.54 13.52 2.00
N ILE A 10 11.18 12.60 1.26
CA ILE A 10 10.60 11.28 0.96
C ILE A 10 10.36 10.50 2.26
N ALA A 11 11.31 10.50 3.19
CA ALA A 11 11.15 9.85 4.48
C ALA A 11 9.98 10.44 5.28
N ALA A 12 9.88 11.77 5.38
CA ALA A 12 8.77 12.44 6.04
C ALA A 12 7.41 12.10 5.41
N HIS A 13 7.33 12.01 4.07
CA HIS A 13 6.11 11.60 3.38
C HIS A 13 5.74 10.14 3.70
N LEU A 14 6.72 9.23 3.71
CA LEU A 14 6.52 7.85 4.11
C LEU A 14 6.01 7.76 5.56
N GLU A 15 6.52 8.60 6.46
CA GLU A 15 6.06 8.66 7.85
C GLU A 15 4.61 9.12 8.00
N ALA A 16 4.16 10.07 7.18
CA ALA A 16 2.76 10.48 7.14
C ALA A 16 1.83 9.37 6.58
N LEU A 17 2.29 8.64 5.56
CA LEU A 17 1.56 7.50 5.02
C LEU A 17 1.45 6.36 6.05
N GLU A 18 2.42 6.21 6.95
CA GLU A 18 2.34 5.23 8.05
C GLU A 18 1.14 5.51 8.97
N GLU A 19 0.94 6.78 9.33
CA GLU A 19 -0.17 7.21 10.20
C GLU A 19 -1.52 6.94 9.56
N THR A 20 -1.60 7.16 8.24
CA THR A 20 -2.81 6.85 7.46
C THR A 20 -3.13 5.36 7.56
N ILE A 21 -2.16 4.48 7.28
CA ILE A 21 -2.36 3.02 7.36
C ILE A 21 -2.78 2.60 8.75
N ILE A 22 -2.10 3.09 9.80
CA ILE A 22 -2.45 2.77 11.20
C ILE A 22 -3.90 3.15 11.47
N SER A 23 -4.31 4.39 11.13
CA SER A 23 -5.69 4.84 11.32
C SER A 23 -6.70 3.94 10.60
N ARG A 24 -6.48 3.62 9.32
CA ARG A 24 -7.40 2.79 8.53
C ARG A 24 -7.52 1.36 9.08
N LEU A 25 -6.41 0.74 9.48
CA LEU A 25 -6.41 -0.60 10.07
C LEU A 25 -7.11 -0.62 11.43
N LEU A 26 -6.88 0.39 12.28
CA LEU A 26 -7.54 0.52 13.57
C LEU A 26 -9.05 0.77 13.44
N GLU A 27 -9.48 1.49 12.40
CA GLU A 27 -10.90 1.66 12.06
C GLU A 27 -11.52 0.34 11.58
N ARG A 28 -10.86 -0.39 10.68
CA ARG A 28 -11.32 -1.70 10.22
C ARG A 28 -11.46 -2.71 11.36
N ALA A 29 -10.55 -2.69 12.33
CA ALA A 29 -10.54 -3.59 13.48
C ALA A 29 -11.68 -3.36 14.48
N GLN A 30 -12.51 -2.32 14.30
CA GLN A 30 -13.69 -2.10 15.14
C GLN A 30 -14.86 -3.03 14.77
N PHE A 31 -14.81 -3.63 13.57
CA PHE A 31 -15.78 -4.60 13.08
C PHE A 31 -15.24 -6.03 13.24
N CYS A 32 -16.12 -7.01 13.23
CA CYS A 32 -15.73 -8.42 13.15
C CYS A 32 -15.02 -8.71 11.82
N GLU A 33 -14.38 -9.88 11.73
CA GLU A 33 -13.72 -10.33 10.49
C GLU A 33 -14.69 -10.37 9.30
N ASN A 34 -15.97 -10.68 9.54
CA ASN A 34 -17.03 -10.65 8.51
C ASN A 34 -16.63 -11.42 7.24
N LEU A 35 -16.02 -12.60 7.39
CA LEU A 35 -15.35 -13.34 6.30
C LEU A 35 -16.20 -13.55 5.05
N ARG A 36 -17.53 -13.54 5.20
CA ARG A 36 -18.50 -13.60 4.11
C ARG A 36 -18.25 -12.55 3.03
N VAL A 37 -17.78 -11.35 3.37
CA VAL A 37 -17.57 -10.26 2.39
C VAL A 37 -16.45 -10.55 1.40
N TYR A 38 -15.57 -11.50 1.72
CA TYR A 38 -14.46 -11.95 0.87
C TYR A 38 -14.78 -13.25 0.11
N GLN A 39 -15.98 -13.82 0.29
CA GLN A 39 -16.38 -15.06 -0.37
C GLN A 39 -17.07 -14.79 -1.72
N PRO A 40 -16.62 -15.41 -2.83
CA PRO A 40 -17.32 -15.38 -4.10
C PRO A 40 -18.78 -15.80 -3.98
N GLY A 41 -19.68 -15.07 -4.65
CA GLY A 41 -21.12 -15.38 -4.67
C GLY A 41 -21.88 -15.06 -3.38
N GLN A 42 -21.19 -14.52 -2.36
CA GLN A 42 -21.80 -14.09 -1.10
C GLN A 42 -21.90 -12.56 -0.97
N SER A 43 -21.84 -11.85 -2.10
CA SER A 43 -21.86 -10.38 -2.12
C SER A 43 -23.20 -9.76 -1.73
N GLY A 44 -24.30 -10.50 -1.93
CA GLY A 44 -25.66 -9.95 -1.81
C GLY A 44 -26.12 -9.12 -3.02
N PHE A 45 -25.29 -8.99 -4.06
CA PHE A 45 -25.66 -8.33 -5.32
C PHE A 45 -26.32 -9.33 -6.27
N SER A 46 -27.50 -8.97 -6.79
CA SER A 46 -28.19 -9.77 -7.81
C SER A 46 -27.38 -9.86 -9.09
N GLY A 47 -27.13 -11.08 -9.58
CA GLY A 47 -26.39 -11.33 -10.82
C GLY A 47 -24.88 -11.45 -10.66
N GLU A 48 -24.33 -11.28 -9.45
CA GLU A 48 -22.91 -11.42 -9.15
C GLU A 48 -22.63 -12.78 -8.49
N SER A 49 -22.46 -13.84 -9.30
CA SER A 49 -22.23 -15.20 -8.79
C SER A 49 -20.78 -15.47 -8.39
N ASP A 50 -19.82 -14.75 -8.98
CA ASP A 50 -18.41 -15.13 -8.92
C ASP A 50 -17.53 -14.11 -8.17
N ARG A 51 -18.10 -12.95 -7.80
CA ARG A 51 -17.38 -11.89 -7.10
C ARG A 51 -17.81 -11.80 -5.64
N CYS A 52 -16.84 -11.48 -4.78
CA CYS A 52 -17.11 -11.15 -3.38
C CYS A 52 -17.52 -9.67 -3.23
N LEU A 53 -18.09 -9.30 -2.08
CA LEU A 53 -18.53 -7.92 -1.84
C LEU A 53 -17.35 -6.93 -1.87
N PHE A 54 -16.19 -7.33 -1.34
CA PHE A 54 -14.98 -6.51 -1.38
C PHE A 54 -14.57 -6.18 -2.82
N ASP A 55 -14.50 -7.17 -3.70
CA ASP A 55 -14.08 -6.97 -5.10
C ASP A 55 -15.05 -6.06 -5.85
N ILE A 56 -16.36 -6.19 -5.62
CA ILE A 56 -17.38 -5.31 -6.21
C ILE A 56 -17.21 -3.87 -5.71
N ARG A 57 -17.11 -3.67 -4.39
CA ARG A 57 -16.96 -2.34 -3.79
C ARG A 57 -15.67 -1.65 -4.25
N LEU A 58 -14.57 -2.40 -4.32
CA LEU A 58 -13.27 -1.90 -4.79
C LEU A 58 -13.35 -1.50 -6.25
N ARG A 59 -13.91 -2.36 -7.11
CA ARG A 59 -14.08 -2.05 -8.54
C ARG A 59 -14.85 -0.75 -8.75
N TYR A 60 -15.99 -0.57 -8.08
CA TYR A 60 -16.76 0.67 -8.18
C TYR A 60 -15.97 1.89 -7.69
N GLN A 61 -15.17 1.76 -6.64
CA GLN A 61 -14.29 2.85 -6.20
C GLN A 61 -13.28 3.22 -7.28
N GLU A 62 -12.60 2.23 -7.85
CA GLU A 62 -11.55 2.46 -8.82
C GLU A 62 -12.08 3.01 -10.14
N GLU A 63 -13.30 2.64 -10.54
CA GLU A 63 -13.95 3.24 -11.71
C GLU A 63 -14.23 4.74 -11.54
N ILE A 64 -14.57 5.17 -10.32
CA ILE A 64 -14.70 6.59 -9.98
C ILE A 64 -13.30 7.22 -9.97
N ASP A 65 -12.38 6.67 -9.19
CA ASP A 65 -11.02 7.19 -9.03
C ASP A 65 -10.28 7.36 -10.36
N SER A 66 -10.46 6.42 -11.30
CA SER A 66 -9.88 6.46 -12.64
C SER A 66 -10.37 7.67 -13.44
N LYS A 67 -11.68 7.93 -13.44
CA LYS A 67 -12.27 9.10 -14.12
C LYS A 67 -11.69 10.42 -13.60
N PHE A 68 -11.35 10.48 -12.31
CA PHE A 68 -10.75 11.64 -11.64
C PHE A 68 -9.22 11.72 -11.79
N GLY A 69 -8.60 10.78 -12.50
CA GLY A 69 -7.18 10.79 -12.81
C GLY A 69 -6.28 10.34 -11.66
N ARG A 70 -6.82 9.61 -10.68
CA ARG A 70 -6.06 9.10 -9.54
C ARG A 70 -4.85 8.27 -9.99
N PHE A 71 -5.08 7.34 -10.92
CA PHE A 71 -4.03 6.41 -11.40
C PHE A 71 -3.03 7.03 -12.38
N CYS A 72 -3.17 8.33 -12.69
CA CYS A 72 -2.13 9.09 -13.38
C CYS A 72 -0.98 9.47 -12.43
N VAL A 73 -1.20 9.44 -11.11
CA VAL A 73 -0.16 9.59 -10.09
C VAL A 73 0.67 8.31 -10.01
N PRO A 74 2.02 8.36 -10.05
CA PRO A 74 2.85 7.16 -10.09
C PRO A 74 2.54 6.16 -8.97
N GLU A 75 2.49 6.60 -7.72
CA GLU A 75 2.27 5.74 -6.56
C GLU A 75 0.83 5.24 -6.37
N GLU A 76 -0.14 5.78 -7.10
CA GLU A 76 -1.53 5.30 -7.05
C GLU A 76 -1.71 4.18 -8.08
N ARG A 77 -1.64 2.92 -7.65
CA ARG A 77 -1.78 1.74 -8.52
C ARG A 77 -3.14 1.06 -8.31
N PRO A 78 -3.89 0.75 -9.40
CA PRO A 78 -5.17 0.07 -9.30
C PRO A 78 -5.02 -1.44 -9.03
N PHE A 79 -6.00 -2.00 -8.33
CA PHE A 79 -6.17 -3.44 -8.11
C PHE A 79 -6.93 -4.11 -9.27
N ASN A 80 -7.77 -3.36 -9.98
CA ASN A 80 -8.51 -3.83 -11.13
C ASN A 80 -7.90 -3.36 -12.45
N LYS A 81 -8.05 -4.19 -13.49
CA LYS A 81 -7.69 -3.86 -14.88
C LYS A 81 -8.90 -3.33 -15.64
N ASP A 82 -8.70 -2.82 -16.85
CA ASP A 82 -9.78 -2.37 -17.74
C ASP A 82 -10.69 -1.31 -17.09
N LEU A 83 -10.08 -0.33 -16.42
CA LEU A 83 -10.77 0.80 -15.81
C LEU A 83 -11.13 1.87 -16.86
N PRO A 84 -12.17 2.68 -16.62
CA PRO A 84 -12.55 3.78 -17.50
C PRO A 84 -11.38 4.75 -17.74
N VAL A 85 -11.33 5.32 -18.94
CA VAL A 85 -10.31 6.33 -19.28
C VAL A 85 -10.46 7.56 -18.37
N THR A 86 -9.32 8.17 -18.00
CA THR A 86 -9.30 9.42 -17.25
C THR A 86 -10.01 10.54 -18.02
N HIS A 87 -11.00 11.18 -17.40
CA HIS A 87 -11.72 12.31 -18.01
C HIS A 87 -11.18 13.68 -17.56
N ARG A 88 -10.46 13.70 -16.43
CA ARG A 88 -9.84 14.91 -15.90
C ARG A 88 -8.53 15.19 -16.62
N GLN A 89 -8.30 16.44 -17.04
CA GLN A 89 -6.95 16.87 -17.42
C GLN A 89 -6.07 16.92 -16.17
N VAL A 90 -5.02 16.10 -16.15
CA VAL A 90 -4.10 16.04 -15.03
C VAL A 90 -2.80 16.75 -15.39
N LEU A 91 -2.58 17.91 -14.76
CA LEU A 91 -1.34 18.66 -14.88
C LEU A 91 -0.43 18.26 -13.72
N PHE A 92 0.61 17.49 -14.01
CA PHE A 92 1.65 17.21 -13.02
C PHE A 92 2.86 18.10 -13.30
N SER A 93 3.44 18.68 -12.24
CA SER A 93 4.87 19.00 -12.29
C SER A 93 5.62 17.70 -12.54
N LYS A 94 6.63 17.71 -13.42
CA LYS A 94 7.43 16.54 -13.78
C LYS A 94 7.74 15.69 -12.53
N MET A 95 7.07 14.55 -12.43
CA MET A 95 7.22 13.61 -11.33
C MET A 95 8.65 13.07 -11.36
N ASP A 96 9.28 12.98 -10.21
CA ASP A 96 10.70 12.69 -10.11
C ASP A 96 10.97 11.17 -10.12
N VAL A 97 10.36 10.46 -11.09
CA VAL A 97 10.53 9.01 -11.33
C VAL A 97 10.80 8.78 -12.82
N ALA A 98 11.77 7.92 -13.14
CA ALA A 98 12.20 7.60 -14.50
C ALA A 98 11.71 6.20 -14.94
N ILE A 99 10.39 5.99 -15.03
CA ILE A 99 9.79 4.75 -15.55
C ILE A 99 8.57 5.10 -16.43
N ASP A 100 8.44 4.43 -17.58
CA ASP A 100 7.36 4.70 -18.55
C ASP A 100 6.11 3.85 -18.32
N ASP A 101 6.26 2.67 -17.70
CA ASP A 101 5.17 1.72 -17.46
C ASP A 101 5.11 1.35 -15.98
N TYR A 102 4.14 1.94 -15.29
CA TYR A 102 3.91 1.72 -13.86
C TYR A 102 3.34 0.34 -13.53
N GLU A 103 2.82 -0.42 -14.50
CA GLU A 103 2.32 -1.78 -14.25
C GLU A 103 3.47 -2.75 -13.92
N LYS A 104 4.68 -2.46 -14.39
CA LYS A 104 5.89 -3.25 -14.07
C LYS A 104 6.28 -3.21 -12.59
N VAL A 105 5.76 -2.23 -11.85
CA VAL A 105 5.97 -2.07 -10.42
C VAL A 105 4.67 -2.20 -9.62
N ASN A 106 3.56 -2.61 -10.27
CA ASN A 106 2.27 -2.79 -9.62
C ASN A 106 2.28 -4.08 -8.76
N LEU A 107 2.12 -3.92 -7.45
CA LEU A 107 2.15 -4.98 -6.45
C LEU A 107 0.78 -5.25 -5.82
N THR A 108 -0.31 -4.70 -6.36
CA THR A 108 -1.65 -4.76 -5.75
C THR A 108 -2.15 -6.18 -5.50
N ASP A 109 -1.83 -7.16 -6.36
CA ASP A 109 -2.18 -8.57 -6.14
C ASP A 109 -1.57 -9.15 -4.85
N ALA A 110 -0.28 -8.87 -4.62
CA ALA A 110 0.42 -9.33 -3.42
C ALA A 110 -0.08 -8.59 -2.16
N ILE A 111 -0.41 -7.30 -2.31
CA ILE A 111 -0.98 -6.48 -1.23
C ILE A 111 -2.36 -6.99 -0.84
N ARG A 112 -3.23 -7.29 -1.82
CA ARG A 112 -4.57 -7.85 -1.58
C ARG A 112 -4.48 -9.15 -0.81
N SER A 113 -3.63 -10.07 -1.29
CA SER A 113 -3.46 -11.39 -0.66
C SER A 113 -2.99 -11.27 0.79
N SER A 114 -1.96 -10.44 1.02
CA SER A 114 -1.42 -10.22 2.38
C SER A 114 -2.42 -9.51 3.29
N TYR A 115 -3.26 -8.63 2.74
CA TYR A 115 -4.30 -7.95 3.49
C TYR A 115 -5.40 -8.92 3.95
N PHE A 116 -5.83 -9.84 3.09
CA PHE A 116 -6.80 -10.87 3.47
C PHE A 116 -6.26 -11.80 4.56
N GLU A 117 -4.97 -12.14 4.50
CA GLU A 117 -4.29 -12.90 5.57
C GLU A 117 -4.21 -12.12 6.90
N LEU A 118 -4.17 -10.80 6.85
CA LEU A 118 -4.18 -9.94 8.04
C LEU A 118 -5.56 -9.92 8.73
N ILE A 119 -6.67 -10.01 8.00
CA ILE A 119 -8.02 -9.80 8.56
C ILE A 119 -8.32 -10.68 9.80
N PRO A 120 -8.12 -12.01 9.78
CA PRO A 120 -8.40 -12.86 10.94
C PRO A 120 -7.51 -12.59 12.15
N ILE A 121 -6.35 -11.95 11.94
CA ILE A 121 -5.39 -11.58 12.99
C ILE A 121 -5.76 -10.22 13.58
N LEU A 122 -6.20 -9.30 12.72
CA LEU A 122 -6.50 -7.91 13.06
C LEU A 122 -7.88 -7.74 13.73
N CYS A 123 -8.88 -8.49 13.27
CA CYS A 123 -10.27 -8.30 13.65
C CYS A 123 -10.72 -9.40 14.63
N ARG A 124 -11.75 -9.10 15.42
CA ARG A 124 -12.36 -10.14 16.27
C ARG A 124 -13.05 -11.19 15.40
N PRO A 125 -12.98 -12.48 15.78
CA PRO A 125 -13.65 -13.53 15.04
C PRO A 125 -15.18 -13.35 15.08
N GLY A 126 -15.85 -13.77 14.01
CA GLY A 126 -17.30 -13.73 13.91
C GLY A 126 -17.87 -12.81 12.82
N ASP A 127 -19.17 -12.58 12.91
CA ASP A 127 -19.95 -11.83 11.94
C ASP A 127 -20.89 -10.87 12.69
N ASP A 128 -20.73 -9.56 12.47
CA ASP A 128 -21.56 -8.51 13.08
C ASP A 128 -22.59 -7.92 12.10
N GLY A 129 -22.69 -8.46 10.88
CA GLY A 129 -23.61 -8.04 9.83
C GLY A 129 -23.27 -6.68 9.17
N GLN A 130 -22.22 -5.98 9.60
CA GLN A 130 -21.87 -4.65 9.08
C GLN A 130 -20.99 -4.74 7.83
N TYR A 131 -21.49 -5.45 6.81
CA TYR A 131 -20.74 -5.75 5.59
C TYR A 131 -20.38 -4.52 4.77
N GLY A 132 -21.29 -3.54 4.67
CA GLY A 132 -21.05 -2.30 3.92
C GLY A 132 -19.91 -1.47 4.51
N SER A 133 -19.94 -1.23 5.82
CA SER A 133 -18.87 -0.53 6.53
C SER A 133 -17.56 -1.33 6.50
N THR A 134 -17.64 -2.66 6.60
CA THR A 134 -16.46 -3.53 6.46
C THR A 134 -15.71 -3.28 5.16
N VAL A 135 -16.40 -3.38 4.01
CA VAL A 135 -15.73 -3.21 2.72
C VAL A 135 -15.35 -1.76 2.42
N GLU A 136 -16.00 -0.77 3.04
CA GLU A 136 -15.56 0.63 2.99
C GLU A 136 -14.19 0.82 3.66
N TYR A 137 -14.03 0.32 4.89
CA TYR A 137 -12.76 0.39 5.60
C TYR A 137 -11.70 -0.52 4.99
N ASP A 138 -12.09 -1.66 4.40
CA ASP A 138 -11.17 -2.52 3.66
C ASP A 138 -10.57 -1.78 2.46
N VAL A 139 -11.42 -1.19 1.61
CA VAL A 139 -10.97 -0.41 0.43
C VAL A 139 -10.07 0.74 0.86
N SER A 140 -10.44 1.46 1.93
CA SER A 140 -9.63 2.56 2.46
C SER A 140 -8.25 2.08 2.95
N ALA A 141 -8.19 0.93 3.62
CA ALA A 141 -6.94 0.34 4.11
C ALA A 141 -6.05 -0.15 2.97
N VAL A 142 -6.55 -0.94 2.02
CA VAL A 142 -5.73 -1.48 0.92
C VAL A 142 -5.21 -0.39 0.01
N GLN A 143 -5.97 0.68 -0.22
CA GLN A 143 -5.51 1.84 -0.98
C GLN A 143 -4.39 2.59 -0.24
N ALA A 144 -4.50 2.79 1.08
CA ALA A 144 -3.45 3.42 1.88
C ALA A 144 -2.16 2.58 1.90
N ILE A 145 -2.29 1.25 2.05
CA ILE A 145 -1.18 0.30 2.01
C ILE A 145 -0.52 0.33 0.62
N SER A 146 -1.32 0.26 -0.44
CA SER A 146 -0.86 0.35 -1.83
C SER A 146 -0.05 1.61 -2.07
N ARG A 147 -0.59 2.78 -1.72
CA ARG A 147 0.11 4.05 -1.92
C ARG A 147 1.45 4.08 -1.18
N ARG A 148 1.50 3.64 0.08
CA ARG A 148 2.75 3.60 0.88
C ARG A 148 3.81 2.69 0.29
N ILE A 149 3.41 1.51 -0.18
CA ILE A 149 4.33 0.54 -0.77
C ILE A 149 4.87 1.09 -2.08
N HIS A 150 4.01 1.55 -2.99
CA HIS A 150 4.40 2.04 -4.30
C HIS A 150 5.20 3.35 -4.23
N PHE A 151 4.84 4.27 -3.32
CA PHE A 151 5.61 5.49 -3.10
C PHE A 151 7.02 5.15 -2.58
N GLY A 152 7.14 4.27 -1.59
CA GLY A 152 8.45 3.79 -1.14
C GLY A 152 9.23 3.13 -2.26
N SER A 153 8.57 2.26 -3.02
CA SER A 153 9.16 1.48 -4.11
C SER A 153 9.79 2.35 -5.19
N MET A 154 9.08 3.39 -5.65
CA MET A 154 9.55 4.20 -6.77
C MET A 154 10.48 5.33 -6.33
N TYR A 155 10.10 6.11 -5.32
CA TYR A 155 10.82 7.34 -4.99
C TYR A 155 12.11 7.06 -4.19
N ILE A 156 12.11 6.07 -3.28
CA ILE A 156 13.35 5.67 -2.59
C ILE A 156 14.30 5.01 -3.58
N ALA A 157 13.80 4.13 -4.46
CA ALA A 157 14.63 3.49 -5.46
C ALA A 157 15.24 4.49 -6.44
N GLU A 158 14.46 5.44 -6.96
CA GLU A 158 14.97 6.50 -7.84
C GLU A 158 16.06 7.32 -7.14
N ARG A 159 15.84 7.67 -5.87
CA ARG A 159 16.81 8.44 -5.11
C ARG A 159 18.10 7.65 -4.87
N LYS A 160 18.02 6.38 -4.47
CA LYS A 160 19.18 5.49 -4.32
C LYS A 160 19.91 5.27 -5.64
N TYR A 161 19.18 5.12 -6.75
CA TYR A 161 19.78 4.98 -8.08
C TYR A 161 20.60 6.20 -8.44
N ARG A 162 20.05 7.42 -8.28
CA ARG A 162 20.75 8.67 -8.59
C ARG A 162 22.03 8.88 -7.80
N GLU A 163 22.13 8.34 -6.59
CA GLU A 163 23.34 8.39 -5.78
C GLU A 163 24.46 7.50 -6.35
N ASN A 164 24.13 6.38 -7.00
CA ASN A 164 25.11 5.46 -7.60
C ASN A 164 24.65 4.86 -8.95
N PRO A 165 24.46 5.67 -10.02
CA PRO A 165 23.81 5.20 -11.25
C PRO A 165 24.55 4.04 -11.92
N ALA A 166 25.88 4.12 -12.00
CA ALA A 166 26.70 3.11 -12.67
C ALA A 166 26.58 1.72 -12.01
N VAL A 167 26.45 1.68 -10.68
CA VAL A 167 26.31 0.42 -9.93
C VAL A 167 24.95 -0.21 -10.23
N PHE A 168 23.86 0.54 -10.04
CA PHE A 168 22.51 0.01 -10.23
C PHE A 168 22.22 -0.31 -11.70
N ARG A 169 22.80 0.44 -12.65
CA ARG A 169 22.74 0.10 -14.08
C ARG A 169 23.36 -1.26 -14.37
N LYS A 170 24.57 -1.51 -13.88
CA LYS A 170 25.24 -2.81 -14.06
C LYS A 170 24.44 -3.94 -13.44
N LEU A 171 23.94 -3.75 -12.22
CA LEU A 171 23.11 -4.75 -11.54
C LEU A 171 21.82 -5.05 -12.33
N ALA A 172 21.16 -4.01 -12.84
CA ALA A 172 19.95 -4.16 -13.65
C ALA A 172 20.22 -4.87 -14.99
N GLU A 173 21.32 -4.54 -15.68
CA GLU A 173 21.73 -5.18 -16.93
C GLU A 173 22.06 -6.67 -16.75
N CYS A 174 22.60 -7.05 -15.58
CA CYS A 174 22.84 -8.44 -15.21
C CYS A 174 21.61 -9.14 -14.60
N ASN A 175 20.47 -8.43 -14.44
CA ASN A 175 19.28 -8.90 -13.74
C ASN A 175 19.58 -9.43 -12.31
N ASP A 176 20.55 -8.82 -11.64
CA ASP A 176 21.05 -9.22 -10.32
C ASP A 176 20.17 -8.66 -9.19
N THR A 177 19.01 -9.30 -9.00
CA THR A 177 18.03 -8.91 -7.97
C THR A 177 18.58 -8.98 -6.55
N GLN A 178 19.45 -9.96 -6.29
CA GLN A 178 20.08 -10.15 -4.99
C GLN A 178 21.09 -9.03 -4.70
N GLY A 179 21.94 -8.69 -5.68
CA GLY A 179 22.86 -7.56 -5.57
C GLY A 179 22.14 -6.23 -5.40
N ILE A 180 20.99 -6.03 -6.06
CA ILE A 180 20.14 -4.84 -5.83
C ILE A 180 19.63 -4.84 -4.38
N LEU A 181 19.06 -5.96 -3.91
CA LEU A 181 18.50 -6.08 -2.56
C LEU A 181 19.53 -5.74 -1.47
N GLU A 182 20.74 -6.27 -1.59
CA GLU A 182 21.84 -6.01 -0.65
C GLU A 182 22.21 -4.53 -0.59
N ARG A 183 22.20 -3.84 -1.75
CA ARG A 183 22.53 -2.40 -1.83
C ARG A 183 21.44 -1.50 -1.31
N ILE A 184 20.17 -1.88 -1.43
CA ILE A 184 19.04 -1.05 -0.97
C ILE A 184 18.70 -1.29 0.50
N THR A 185 19.11 -2.42 1.08
CA THR A 185 18.75 -2.80 2.46
C THR A 185 19.53 -1.96 3.48
N ARG A 186 18.80 -1.32 4.40
CA ARG A 186 19.37 -0.60 5.55
C ARG A 186 18.65 -1.04 6.82
N LYS A 187 19.20 -2.06 7.49
CA LYS A 187 18.55 -2.69 8.65
C LYS A 187 18.22 -1.71 9.78
N SER A 188 19.11 -0.76 10.06
CA SER A 188 18.87 0.29 11.06
C SER A 188 17.64 1.16 10.76
N VAL A 189 17.35 1.43 9.48
CA VAL A 189 16.16 2.19 9.07
C VAL A 189 14.91 1.36 9.26
N GLU A 190 14.95 0.06 8.93
CA GLU A 190 13.83 -0.85 9.17
C GLU A 190 13.48 -0.93 10.67
N ASP A 191 14.48 -1.05 11.54
CA ASP A 191 14.27 -1.12 12.99
C ASP A 191 13.68 0.18 13.57
N LEU A 192 14.06 1.33 13.01
CA LEU A 192 13.46 2.63 13.35
C LEU A 192 12.00 2.71 12.91
N ILE A 193 11.66 2.23 11.70
CA ILE A 193 10.27 2.15 11.22
C ILE A 193 9.45 1.31 12.20
N ILE A 194 9.93 0.12 12.57
CA ILE A 194 9.20 -0.77 13.50
C ILE A 194 8.98 -0.12 14.87
N THR A 195 10.01 0.52 15.42
CA THR A 195 9.89 1.25 16.70
C THR A 195 8.84 2.35 16.61
N ARG A 196 8.84 3.12 15.52
CA ARG A 196 7.89 4.21 15.28
C ARG A 196 6.46 3.71 15.06
N ILE A 197 6.26 2.65 14.28
CA ILE A 197 4.93 2.05 14.05
C ILE A 197 4.30 1.61 15.37
N ARG A 198 5.07 0.96 16.25
CA ARG A 198 4.60 0.58 17.59
C ARG A 198 4.17 1.81 18.40
N GLY A 199 5.02 2.82 18.46
CA GLY A 199 4.77 4.05 19.21
C GLY A 199 3.54 4.83 18.68
N LYS A 200 3.40 4.95 17.36
CA LYS A 200 2.24 5.58 16.71
C LYS A 200 0.96 4.79 16.99
N THR A 201 0.98 3.47 16.81
CA THR A 201 -0.20 2.61 17.04
C THR A 201 -0.67 2.65 18.49
N TYR A 202 0.24 2.67 19.45
CA TYR A 202 -0.09 2.84 20.85
C TYR A 202 -0.69 4.23 21.12
N SER A 203 -0.03 5.28 20.64
CA SER A 203 -0.45 6.68 20.86
C SER A 203 -1.83 6.96 20.26
N THR A 204 -2.13 6.48 19.06
CA THR A 204 -3.45 6.63 18.42
C THR A 204 -4.57 6.02 19.24
N GLN A 205 -4.28 4.99 20.04
CA GLN A 205 -5.26 4.29 20.86
C GLN A 205 -5.26 4.72 22.34
N ALA A 206 -4.37 5.63 22.74
CA ALA A 206 -4.13 5.95 24.16
C ALA A 206 -5.38 6.46 24.90
N CYS A 207 -6.24 7.19 24.21
CA CYS A 207 -7.43 7.83 24.80
C CYS A 207 -8.76 7.23 24.32
N ILE A 208 -8.76 6.00 23.77
CA ILE A 208 -10.00 5.40 23.27
C ILE A 208 -10.96 5.03 24.41
N ASN A 209 -12.26 5.23 24.19
CA ASN A 209 -13.28 4.71 25.09
C ASN A 209 -13.48 3.20 24.85
N ARG A 210 -12.93 2.37 25.75
CA ARG A 210 -12.97 0.91 25.67
C ARG A 210 -14.36 0.29 25.86
N LEU A 211 -15.38 1.07 26.22
CA LEU A 211 -16.78 0.60 26.22
C LEU A 211 -17.31 0.39 24.80
N ILE A 212 -16.80 1.16 23.84
CA ILE A 212 -17.26 1.15 22.44
C ILE A 212 -16.16 0.62 21.51
N ARG A 213 -14.91 1.01 21.76
CA ARG A 213 -13.80 0.70 20.86
C ARG A 213 -12.98 -0.49 21.34
N HIS A 214 -12.62 -1.34 20.39
CA HIS A 214 -11.64 -2.40 20.60
C HIS A 214 -10.22 -1.82 20.56
N PHE A 215 -9.42 -2.19 21.56
CA PHE A 215 -7.98 -1.94 21.56
C PHE A 215 -7.28 -3.06 20.77
N VAL A 216 -6.56 -2.67 19.73
CA VAL A 216 -5.74 -3.57 18.91
C VAL A 216 -4.33 -3.61 19.48
N ASP A 217 -3.78 -4.81 19.67
CA ASP A 217 -2.37 -4.98 20.05
C ASP A 217 -1.45 -4.36 18.98
N PRO A 218 -0.62 -3.36 19.32
CA PRO A 218 0.34 -2.77 18.39
C PRO A 218 1.23 -3.78 17.66
N GLU A 219 1.53 -4.93 18.27
CA GLU A 219 2.37 -5.95 17.64
C GLU A 219 1.74 -6.56 16.38
N ILE A 220 0.41 -6.54 16.24
CA ILE A 220 -0.27 -6.99 15.01
C ILE A 220 0.13 -6.10 13.83
N ILE A 221 0.07 -4.77 14.01
CA ILE A 221 0.43 -3.82 12.96
C ILE A 221 1.95 -3.81 12.73
N VAL A 222 2.75 -3.93 13.79
CA VAL A 222 4.21 -4.08 13.69
C VAL A 222 4.58 -5.29 12.83
N ASN A 223 4.01 -6.46 13.13
CA ASN A 223 4.29 -7.69 12.40
C ASN A 223 3.88 -7.56 10.93
N PHE A 224 2.75 -6.92 10.63
CA PHE A 224 2.34 -6.64 9.25
C PHE A 224 3.32 -5.69 8.54
N TYR A 225 3.83 -4.66 9.22
CA TYR A 225 4.86 -3.80 8.65
C TYR A 225 6.16 -4.55 8.36
N GLN A 226 6.63 -5.34 9.33
CA GLN A 226 7.89 -6.06 9.26
C GLN A 226 7.88 -7.15 8.20
N ASN A 227 6.78 -7.92 8.12
CA ASN A 227 6.73 -9.13 7.31
C ASN A 227 6.05 -8.91 5.95
N THR A 228 5.33 -7.80 5.77
CA THR A 228 4.59 -7.50 4.53
C THR A 228 4.98 -6.16 3.92
N ILE A 229 4.71 -5.04 4.60
CA ILE A 229 4.85 -3.70 3.97
C ILE A 229 6.31 -3.40 3.59
N ILE A 230 7.27 -3.65 4.49
CA ILE A 230 8.70 -3.42 4.22
C ILE A 230 9.21 -4.37 3.12
N PRO A 231 8.97 -5.70 3.19
CA PRO A 231 9.36 -6.62 2.11
C PRO A 231 8.76 -6.28 0.75
N LEU A 232 7.46 -5.94 0.68
CA LEU A 232 6.84 -5.55 -0.58
C LEU A 232 7.40 -4.22 -1.11
N THR A 233 7.70 -3.26 -0.23
CA THR A 233 8.39 -2.03 -0.64
C THR A 233 9.73 -2.35 -1.28
N LYS A 234 10.57 -3.21 -0.67
CA LYS A 234 11.86 -3.61 -1.24
C LYS A 234 11.71 -4.36 -2.56
N LYS A 235 10.69 -5.23 -2.68
CA LYS A 235 10.36 -5.91 -3.94
C LYS A 235 10.05 -4.89 -5.04
N GLY A 236 9.26 -3.87 -4.72
CA GLY A 236 8.96 -2.80 -5.66
C GLY A 236 10.17 -1.94 -6.01
N GLU A 237 11.08 -1.67 -5.06
CA GLU A 237 12.36 -0.99 -5.34
C GLU A 237 13.20 -1.78 -6.37
N ILE A 238 13.27 -3.10 -6.24
CA ILE A 238 13.97 -3.97 -7.21
C ILE A 238 13.30 -3.88 -8.57
N LEU A 239 11.97 -4.08 -8.64
CA LEU A 239 11.22 -4.02 -9.90
C LEU A 239 11.38 -2.66 -10.58
N TYR A 240 11.40 -1.58 -9.80
CA TYR A 240 11.65 -0.24 -10.29
C TYR A 240 13.03 -0.12 -10.91
N ILE A 241 14.09 -0.50 -10.18
CA ILE A 241 15.47 -0.39 -10.67
C ILE A 241 15.68 -1.21 -11.96
N LEU A 242 15.09 -2.39 -12.05
CA LEU A 242 15.16 -3.23 -13.26
C LEU A 242 14.48 -2.61 -14.48
N ASN A 243 13.46 -1.77 -14.27
CA ASN A 243 12.65 -1.19 -15.34
C ASN A 243 12.80 0.32 -15.50
N ARG A 244 13.68 0.94 -14.70
CA ARG A 244 14.00 2.37 -14.78
C ARG A 244 14.68 2.67 -16.11
N LEU A 245 14.28 3.77 -16.73
CA LEU A 245 14.86 4.28 -17.97
C LEU A 245 16.33 4.60 -17.78
N LYS A 246 17.11 4.32 -18.84
CA LYS A 246 18.52 4.70 -18.90
C LYS A 246 18.60 6.22 -19.11
N ASP A 247 19.60 6.83 -18.47
CA ASP A 247 19.94 8.25 -18.68
C ASP A 247 20.47 8.48 -20.10
#